data_AF-A0A2D7K695-F1
#
_entry.id   AF-A0A2D7K695-F1
#
_cell.length_a   1.000
_cell.length_b   1.000
_cell.length_c   1.000
_cell.angle_alpha   90.00
_cell.angle_beta   90.00
_cell.angle_gamma   90.00
#
_symmetry.space_group_name_H-M   'P 1'
#
loop_
_entity.id
_entity.type
_entity.pdbx_description
1 polymer ?
#
loop_
_entity_poly.entity_id
_entity_poly.type
_entity_poly.pdbx_seq_one_letter_code
_entity_poly.pdbx_strand_id
1 'polypeptide(L)'
;MVSKVIDNPSSSISFWLSEIPFTSPIIMIIRIAMGIGDSSVELWEIILSLFLLVFTFIVTTWFSSKIYNKGVLSYGKKISYSEIFKWLKS
;
A
#
# COMPACT_ATOMS: atom_id res chain seq x y z
N MET A 1 10.33 -13.67 7.40
CA MET A 1 9.05 -13.16 6.87
C MET A 1 8.79 -13.77 5.50
N VAL A 2 9.68 -13.54 4.52
CA VAL A 2 9.62 -14.18 3.20
C VAL A 2 9.69 -15.72 3.27
N SER A 3 10.52 -16.28 4.15
CA SER A 3 10.58 -17.74 4.38
C SER A 3 9.22 -18.36 4.71
N LYS A 4 8.44 -17.73 5.60
CA LYS A 4 7.10 -18.20 5.97
C LYS A 4 6.10 -18.20 4.81
N VAL A 5 6.27 -17.29 3.85
CA VAL A 5 5.43 -17.23 2.64
C VAL A 5 5.81 -18.36 1.68
N ILE A 6 7.09 -18.67 1.56
CA ILE A 6 7.57 -19.78 0.74
C ILE A 6 7.15 -21.13 1.35
N ASP A 7 7.17 -21.24 2.67
CA ASP A 7 6.78 -22.46 3.38
C ASP A 7 5.26 -22.72 3.28
N ASN A 8 4.43 -21.67 3.33
CA ASN A 8 2.97 -21.75 3.23
C ASN A 8 2.36 -20.57 2.45
N PRO A 9 2.35 -20.62 1.11
CA PRO A 9 1.93 -19.50 0.26
C PRO A 9 0.42 -19.22 0.29
N SER A 10 -0.39 -20.21 0.63
CA SER A 10 -1.85 -20.12 0.79
C SER A 10 -2.30 -19.72 2.21
N SER A 11 -1.35 -19.48 3.12
CA SER A 11 -1.70 -19.07 4.49
C SER A 11 -2.25 -17.65 4.54
N SER A 12 -3.08 -17.35 5.55
CA SER A 12 -3.65 -16.01 5.74
C SER A 12 -2.57 -14.93 5.92
N ILE A 13 -1.38 -15.28 6.44
CA ILE A 13 -0.28 -14.32 6.56
C ILE A 13 0.26 -13.94 5.17
N SER A 14 0.36 -14.90 4.25
CA SER A 14 0.82 -14.68 2.88
C SER A 14 -0.18 -13.82 2.11
N PHE A 15 -1.48 -14.03 2.33
CA PHE A 15 -2.54 -13.18 1.80
C PHE A 15 -2.42 -11.72 2.28
N TRP A 16 -2.44 -11.46 3.58
CA TRP A 16 -2.39 -10.07 4.07
C TRP A 16 -1.12 -9.34 3.64
N LEU A 17 0.01 -10.04 3.58
CA LEU A 17 1.27 -9.46 3.13
C LEU A 17 1.32 -9.19 1.62
N SER A 18 0.55 -9.92 0.81
CA SER A 18 0.43 -9.65 -0.62
C SER A 18 -0.55 -8.53 -0.97
N GLU A 19 -1.51 -8.23 -0.09
CA GLU A 19 -2.51 -7.19 -0.34
C GLU A 19 -2.07 -5.80 0.15
N ILE A 20 -1.25 -5.73 1.20
CA ILE A 20 -0.80 -4.45 1.74
C ILE A 20 0.17 -3.76 0.76
N PRO A 21 -0.12 -2.54 0.27
CA PRO A 21 0.64 -1.87 -0.81
C PRO A 21 2.15 -1.80 -0.61
N PHE A 22 2.62 -1.69 0.63
CA PHE A 22 4.06 -1.57 0.93
C PHE A 22 4.82 -2.90 0.84
N THR A 23 4.14 -4.02 1.06
CA THR A 23 4.73 -5.37 1.06
C THR A 23 4.31 -6.19 -0.16
N SER A 24 3.17 -5.83 -0.75
CA SER A 24 2.53 -6.41 -1.93
C SER A 24 3.50 -6.64 -3.11
N PRO A 25 4.31 -5.65 -3.56
CA PRO A 25 5.13 -5.83 -4.76
C PRO A 25 6.15 -6.97 -4.65
N ILE A 26 6.61 -7.29 -3.45
CA ILE A 26 7.58 -8.37 -3.23
C ILE A 26 6.83 -9.69 -3.02
N ILE A 27 5.85 -9.70 -2.12
CA ILE A 27 5.17 -10.93 -1.70
C ILE A 27 4.25 -11.46 -2.79
N MET A 28 3.54 -10.60 -3.52
CA MET A 28 2.67 -11.00 -4.62
C MET A 28 3.48 -11.63 -5.77
N ILE A 29 4.67 -11.09 -6.09
CA ILE A 29 5.57 -11.69 -7.09
C ILE A 29 6.00 -13.10 -6.64
N ILE A 30 6.35 -13.27 -5.36
CA ILE A 30 6.73 -14.57 -4.82
C ILE A 30 5.56 -15.55 -4.91
N ARG A 31 4.35 -15.15 -4.49
CA ARG A 31 3.19 -16.04 -4.53
C ARG A 31 2.79 -16.39 -5.97
N ILE A 32 2.89 -15.47 -6.93
CA ILE A 32 2.69 -15.73 -8.37
C ILE A 32 3.74 -16.73 -8.90
N ALA A 33 5.01 -16.57 -8.52
CA ALA A 33 6.08 -17.48 -8.92
C ALA A 33 5.87 -18.91 -8.38
N MET A 34 5.12 -19.06 -7.28
CA MET A 34 4.75 -20.34 -6.69
C MET A 34 3.53 -21.00 -7.36
N GLY A 35 2.87 -20.29 -8.29
CA GLY A 35 1.74 -20.79 -9.08
C GLY A 35 0.57 -19.81 -9.12
N ILE A 36 -0.34 -20.01 -10.07
CA ILE A 36 -1.64 -19.31 -10.14
C ILE A 36 -2.73 -20.38 -10.09
N GLY A 37 -3.71 -20.22 -9.21
CA GLY A 37 -4.78 -21.19 -8.92
C GLY A 37 -4.86 -21.57 -7.42
N ASP A 38 -5.63 -22.61 -7.10
CA ASP A 38 -5.96 -23.05 -5.73
C ASP A 38 -4.76 -23.37 -4.81
N SER A 39 -3.55 -23.43 -5.38
CA SER A 39 -2.32 -23.84 -4.67
C SER A 39 -1.56 -22.68 -4.02
N SER A 40 -1.74 -21.43 -4.48
CA SER A 40 -0.89 -20.30 -4.06
C SER A 40 -1.55 -18.92 -4.16
N VAL A 41 -2.10 -18.56 -5.32
CA VAL A 41 -2.72 -17.24 -5.58
C VAL A 41 -3.92 -17.38 -6.51
N GLU A 42 -5.05 -16.85 -6.11
CA GLU A 42 -6.23 -16.72 -6.95
C GLU A 42 -6.20 -15.42 -7.78
N LEU A 43 -6.79 -15.45 -8.97
CA LEU A 43 -6.76 -14.30 -9.89
C LEU A 43 -7.39 -13.02 -9.30
N TRP A 44 -8.38 -13.16 -8.41
CA TRP A 44 -9.02 -12.01 -7.77
C TRP A 44 -8.10 -11.32 -6.76
N GLU A 45 -7.20 -12.06 -6.08
CA GLU A 45 -6.22 -11.48 -5.16
C GLU A 45 -5.24 -10.59 -5.93
N ILE A 46 -4.83 -11.01 -7.13
CA ILE A 46 -3.95 -10.21 -8.00
C ILE A 46 -4.63 -8.90 -8.40
N ILE A 47 -5.89 -8.97 -8.83
CA ILE A 47 -6.68 -7.79 -9.21
C ILE A 47 -6.91 -6.88 -8.00
N LEU A 48 -7.22 -7.45 -6.84
CA LEU A 48 -7.42 -6.70 -5.59
C LEU A 48 -6.13 -5.99 -5.16
N SER A 49 -4.99 -6.69 -5.15
CA SER A 49 -3.69 -6.11 -4.84
C SER A 49 -3.34 -4.98 -5.79
N LEU A 50 -3.57 -5.16 -7.10
CA LEU A 50 -3.31 -4.11 -8.09
C LEU A 50 -4.21 -2.89 -7.86
N PHE A 51 -5.50 -3.12 -7.59
CA PHE A 51 -6.44 -2.08 -7.25
C PHE A 51 -6.00 -1.31 -5.99
N LEU A 52 -5.61 -2.02 -4.92
CA LEU A 52 -5.12 -1.42 -3.68
C LEU A 52 -3.85 -0.60 -3.89
N LEU A 53 -2.91 -1.08 -4.71
CA LEU A 53 -1.70 -0.34 -5.07
C LEU A 53 -2.03 0.98 -5.77
N VAL A 54 -2.86 0.93 -6.81
CA VAL A 54 -3.27 2.12 -7.57
C VAL A 54 -4.07 3.08 -6.68
N PHE A 55 -5.01 2.56 -5.91
CA PHE A 55 -5.83 3.34 -4.99
C PHE A 55 -4.96 4.06 -3.96
N THR A 56 -4.03 3.33 -3.33
CA THR A 56 -3.13 3.89 -2.32
C THR A 56 -2.18 4.92 -2.92
N PHE A 57 -1.69 4.70 -4.14
CA PHE A 57 -0.89 5.67 -4.87
C PHE A 57 -1.65 6.97 -5.12
N ILE A 58 -2.90 6.88 -5.61
CA ILE A 58 -3.77 8.04 -5.86
C ILE A 58 -4.03 8.79 -4.55
N VAL A 59 -4.44 8.07 -3.50
CA VAL A 59 -4.76 8.65 -2.19
C VAL A 59 -3.54 9.36 -1.61
N THR A 60 -2.37 8.71 -1.61
CA THR A 60 -1.13 9.28 -1.05
C THR A 60 -0.67 10.49 -1.85
N THR A 61 -0.74 10.43 -3.18
CA THR A 61 -0.37 11.56 -4.05
C THR A 61 -1.32 12.74 -3.87
N TRP A 62 -2.62 12.48 -3.75
CA TRP A 62 -3.63 13.50 -3.46
C TRP A 62 -3.38 14.18 -2.11
N PHE A 63 -3.09 13.40 -1.07
CA PHE A 63 -2.71 13.92 0.25
C PHE A 63 -1.43 14.76 0.18
N SER A 64 -0.39 14.26 -0.49
CA SER A 64 0.88 14.97 -0.68
C SER A 64 0.68 16.31 -1.40
N SER A 65 -0.12 16.33 -2.48
CA SER A 65 -0.45 17.55 -3.22
C SER A 65 -1.17 18.58 -2.34
N LYS A 66 -2.16 18.16 -1.53
CA LYS A 66 -2.85 19.06 -0.60
C LYS A 66 -1.93 19.67 0.44
N ILE A 67 -1.04 18.85 1.02
CA ILE A 67 -0.08 19.32 2.03
C ILE A 67 0.94 20.27 1.39
N TYR A 68 1.46 19.94 0.21
CA TYR A 68 2.44 20.76 -0.49
C TYR A 68 1.91 22.16 -0.81
N ASN A 69 0.69 22.26 -1.35
CA ASN A 69 0.07 23.53 -1.73
C ASN A 69 -0.11 24.49 -0.54
N LYS A 70 -0.43 23.98 0.65
CA LYS A 70 -0.60 24.83 1.86
C LYS A 70 0.70 24.99 2.65
N GLY A 71 1.56 23.97 2.63
CA GLY A 71 2.84 23.96 3.31
C GLY A 71 3.85 24.92 2.69
N VAL A 72 3.89 25.07 1.36
CA VAL A 72 4.82 25.97 0.67
C VAL A 72 4.63 27.44 1.05
N LEU A 73 3.44 27.84 1.50
CA LEU A 73 3.12 29.20 1.92
C LEU A 73 3.43 29.44 3.41
N SER A 74 3.77 28.40 4.16
CA SER A 74 4.00 28.46 5.61
C SER A 74 5.46 28.78 5.92
N TYR A 75 5.89 30.00 5.58
CA TYR A 75 7.24 30.48 5.91
C TYR A 75 7.31 30.98 7.36
N GLY A 76 8.40 30.65 8.06
CA GLY A 76 8.71 31.19 9.40
C GLY A 76 7.90 30.61 10.57
N LYS A 77 6.94 29.71 10.32
CA LYS A 77 6.15 29.04 11.36
C LYS A 77 6.55 27.57 11.49
N LYS A 78 6.78 27.09 12.72
CA LYS A 78 6.95 25.65 12.98
C LYS A 78 5.61 24.95 12.75
N ILE A 79 5.57 24.09 11.75
CA ILE A 79 4.39 23.30 11.40
C ILE A 79 4.14 22.26 12.48
N SER A 80 2.95 22.28 13.07
CA SER A 80 2.49 21.26 14.03
C SER A 80 1.59 20.22 13.34
N TYR A 81 1.51 19.00 13.88
CA TYR A 81 0.63 17.94 13.37
C TYR A 81 -0.84 18.38 13.27
N SER A 82 -1.30 19.29 14.15
CA SER A 82 -2.66 19.84 14.11
C SER A 82 -2.90 20.73 12.89
N GLU A 83 -1.86 21.39 12.36
CA GLU A 83 -1.96 22.26 11.18
C GLU A 83 -2.03 21.44 9.90
N ILE A 84 -1.26 20.37 9.82
CA ILE A 84 -1.32 19.39 8.73
C ILE A 84 -2.75 18.84 8.62
N PHE A 85 -3.37 18.46 9.76
CA PHE A 85 -4.74 17.96 9.75
C PHE A 85 -5.77 19.00 9.29
N LYS A 86 -5.56 20.29 9.64
CA LYS A 86 -6.39 21.40 9.13
C LYS A 86 -6.25 21.57 7.62
N TRP A 87 -5.03 21.45 7.10
CA TRP A 87 -4.76 21.54 5.66
C TRP A 87 -5.43 20.43 4.86
N LEU A 88 -5.50 19.22 5.43
CA LEU A 88 -6.18 18.08 4.83
C LEU A 88 -7.71 18.25 4.76
N LYS A 89 -8.31 18.84 5.80
CA LYS A 89 -9.75 19.09 5.91
C LYS A 89 -10.24 20.24 5.02
N SER A 90 -9.39 21.23 4.77
CA SER A 90 -9.69 22.40 3.94
C SER A 90 -9.37 22.16 2.46
#